data_AF-A0AAE5TLN1-F1
#
_entry.id   AF-A0AAE5TLN1-F1
#
_cell.length_a   1.000
_cell.length_b   1.000
_cell.length_c   1.000
_cell.angle_alpha   90.00
_cell.angle_beta   90.00
_cell.angle_gamma   90.00
#
_symmetry.space_group_name_H-M   'P 1'
#
loop_
_entity.id
_entity.type
_entity.pdbx_description
1 polymer ?
#
loop_
_entity_poly.entity_id
_entity_poly.type
_entity_poly.pdbx_seq_one_letter_code
_entity_poly.pdbx_strand_id
1 'polypeptide(L)'
;MIWRHKCEISYRSILGVKRKKEVVFMKIFNLFKTVCYRVAIATVILFGSYITSQSVYAETKTATVYTKFSDQEIINIAKEYYPKVELELLEKGLIRLTLDTGINIFIYNTREGGSLSFFSYRTEEDVTLTKINQWNQEKRFLKLYKDKDGNLFLQADLYVEAGITKEYLGTFIKTVAIFINYLFYI
;
A
#
# COMPACT_ATOMS: atom_id res chain seq x y z
N MET A 1 -49.67 -64.12 -65.98
CA MET A 1 -49.91 -62.94 -65.12
C MET A 1 -49.06 -63.03 -63.85
N ILE A 2 -47.72 -63.09 -63.95
CA ILE A 2 -46.81 -63.39 -62.80
C ILE A 2 -45.74 -62.30 -62.60
N TRP A 3 -45.61 -61.36 -63.55
CA TRP A 3 -44.54 -60.35 -63.53
C TRP A 3 -44.87 -59.06 -62.76
N ARG A 4 -46.15 -58.78 -62.43
CA ARG A 4 -46.51 -57.58 -61.62
C ARG A 4 -46.32 -57.77 -60.11
N HIS A 5 -46.42 -58.98 -59.57
CA HIS A 5 -46.34 -59.20 -58.12
C HIS A 5 -44.93 -59.21 -57.53
N LYS A 6 -43.90 -59.58 -58.31
CA LYS A 6 -42.51 -59.58 -57.79
C LYS A 6 -41.89 -58.19 -57.64
N CYS A 7 -42.39 -57.18 -58.38
CA CYS A 7 -41.82 -55.83 -58.37
C CYS A 7 -42.28 -54.99 -57.16
N GLU A 8 -43.55 -55.12 -56.74
CA GLU A 8 -44.10 -54.39 -55.57
C GLU A 8 -43.50 -54.84 -54.23
N ILE A 9 -43.15 -56.13 -54.10
CA ILE A 9 -42.57 -56.68 -52.86
C ILE A 9 -41.14 -56.16 -52.66
N SER A 10 -40.37 -56.03 -53.75
CA SER A 10 -39.00 -55.50 -53.70
C SER A 10 -38.97 -54.04 -53.27
N TYR A 11 -39.84 -53.18 -53.82
CA TYR A 11 -39.90 -51.75 -53.47
C TYR A 11 -40.34 -51.50 -52.02
N ARG A 12 -41.34 -52.25 -51.50
CA ARG A 12 -41.77 -52.12 -50.09
C ARG A 12 -40.69 -52.54 -49.09
N SER A 13 -39.89 -53.56 -49.42
CA SER A 13 -38.80 -54.02 -48.56
C SER A 13 -37.67 -52.98 -48.46
N ILE A 14 -37.29 -52.34 -49.57
CA ILE A 14 -36.24 -51.33 -49.62
C ILE A 14 -36.68 -50.03 -48.90
N LEU A 15 -37.92 -49.59 -49.12
CA LEU A 15 -38.48 -48.42 -48.42
C LEU A 15 -38.66 -48.65 -46.91
N GLY A 16 -38.99 -49.87 -46.48
CA GLY A 16 -39.08 -50.24 -45.06
C GLY A 16 -37.73 -50.26 -44.36
N VAL A 17 -36.68 -50.73 -45.03
CA VAL A 17 -35.29 -50.71 -44.52
C VAL A 17 -34.75 -49.28 -44.45
N LYS A 18 -35.04 -48.43 -45.45
CA LYS A 18 -34.62 -47.02 -45.46
C LYS A 18 -35.30 -46.20 -44.35
N ARG A 19 -36.62 -46.37 -44.15
CA ARG A 19 -37.37 -45.73 -43.05
C ARG A 19 -36.89 -46.18 -41.66
N LYS A 20 -36.59 -47.47 -41.47
CA LYS A 20 -36.04 -47.96 -40.20
C LYS A 20 -34.66 -47.36 -39.89
N LYS A 21 -33.79 -47.25 -40.89
CA LYS A 21 -32.47 -46.63 -40.73
C LYS A 21 -32.56 -45.15 -40.37
N GLU A 22 -33.46 -44.39 -41.01
CA GLU A 22 -33.68 -42.97 -40.70
C GLU A 22 -34.28 -42.75 -39.30
N VAL A 23 -35.24 -43.58 -38.88
CA VAL A 23 -35.83 -43.51 -37.54
C VAL A 23 -34.81 -43.87 -36.45
N VAL A 24 -33.96 -44.87 -36.70
CA VAL A 24 -32.88 -45.25 -35.77
C VAL A 24 -31.81 -44.15 -35.73
N PHE A 25 -31.45 -43.57 -36.87
CA PHE A 25 -30.50 -42.46 -36.96
C PHE A 25 -31.01 -41.20 -36.23
N MET A 26 -32.29 -40.83 -36.40
CA MET A 26 -32.92 -39.72 -35.65
C MET A 26 -32.97 -39.98 -34.15
N LYS A 27 -33.26 -41.22 -33.71
CA LYS A 27 -33.24 -41.56 -32.28
C LYS A 27 -31.84 -41.49 -31.67
N ILE A 28 -30.83 -41.99 -32.39
CA ILE A 28 -29.43 -41.90 -31.96
C ILE A 28 -28.96 -40.43 -31.93
N PHE A 29 -29.32 -39.63 -32.93
CA PHE A 29 -28.97 -38.21 -32.97
C PHE A 29 -29.61 -37.40 -31.84
N ASN A 30 -30.87 -37.69 -31.48
CA ASN A 30 -31.52 -37.08 -30.32
C ASN A 30 -30.91 -37.54 -28.99
N LEU A 31 -30.47 -38.81 -28.91
CA LEU A 31 -29.73 -39.31 -27.75
C LEU A 31 -28.39 -38.56 -27.59
N PHE A 32 -27.66 -38.34 -28.70
CA PHE A 32 -26.43 -37.56 -28.70
C PHE A 32 -26.65 -36.10 -28.31
N LYS A 33 -27.69 -35.42 -28.83
CA LYS A 33 -28.05 -34.05 -28.41
C LYS A 33 -28.36 -33.96 -26.91
N THR A 34 -29.07 -34.95 -26.38
CA THR A 34 -29.48 -34.97 -24.96
C THR A 34 -28.29 -35.26 -24.04
N VAL A 35 -27.35 -36.10 -24.45
CA VAL A 35 -26.11 -36.39 -23.71
C VAL A 35 -25.16 -35.18 -23.78
N CYS A 36 -24.97 -34.56 -24.94
CA CYS A 36 -24.12 -33.37 -25.08
C CYS A 36 -24.66 -32.18 -24.27
N TYR A 37 -25.99 -31.99 -24.21
CA TYR A 37 -26.61 -30.93 -23.40
C TYR A 37 -26.44 -31.19 -21.90
N ARG A 38 -26.53 -32.46 -21.45
CA ARG A 38 -26.31 -32.83 -20.04
C ARG A 38 -24.84 -32.73 -19.63
N VAL A 39 -23.89 -33.06 -20.51
CA VAL A 39 -22.45 -32.86 -20.28
C VAL A 39 -22.10 -31.37 -20.24
N ALA A 40 -22.69 -30.55 -21.12
CA ALA A 40 -22.48 -29.10 -21.12
C ALA A 40 -23.04 -28.40 -19.87
N ILE A 41 -24.16 -28.85 -19.32
CA ILE A 41 -24.69 -28.30 -18.05
C ILE A 41 -23.82 -28.72 -16.86
N ALA A 42 -23.30 -29.96 -16.86
CA ALA A 42 -22.42 -30.44 -15.79
C ALA A 42 -21.07 -29.69 -15.74
N THR A 43 -20.52 -29.27 -16.89
CA THR A 43 -19.26 -28.49 -16.93
C THR A 43 -19.44 -27.05 -16.47
N VAL A 44 -20.58 -26.41 -16.68
CA VAL A 44 -20.84 -25.03 -16.19
C VAL A 44 -20.95 -24.97 -14.67
N ILE A 45 -21.52 -26.01 -14.04
CA ILE A 45 -21.66 -26.07 -12.56
C ILE A 45 -20.31 -26.34 -11.87
N LEU A 46 -19.39 -27.06 -12.54
CA LEU A 46 -18.05 -27.35 -12.01
C LEU A 46 -17.04 -26.19 -12.18
N PHE A 47 -17.25 -25.27 -13.12
CA PHE A 47 -16.41 -24.07 -13.25
C PHE A 47 -16.91 -22.86 -12.44
N GLY A 48 -18.20 -22.81 -12.08
CA GLY A 48 -18.77 -21.72 -11.28
C GLY A 48 -18.40 -21.73 -9.79
N SER A 49 -17.77 -22.81 -9.30
CA SER A 49 -17.43 -23.00 -7.88
C SER A 49 -15.95 -22.78 -7.55
N TYR A 50 -15.09 -22.48 -8.53
CA TYR A 50 -13.67 -22.17 -8.29
C TYR A 50 -13.37 -20.67 -8.09
N ILE A 51 -14.39 -19.81 -8.13
CA ILE A 51 -14.28 -18.42 -7.66
C ILE A 51 -15.03 -18.28 -6.33
N THR A 52 -14.88 -19.25 -5.42
CA THR A 52 -14.98 -18.88 -4.01
C THR A 52 -13.76 -18.03 -3.73
N SER A 53 -14.00 -16.73 -3.61
CA SER A 53 -13.10 -15.76 -3.04
C SER A 53 -12.30 -16.41 -1.90
N GLN A 54 -11.06 -16.79 -2.20
CA GLN A 54 -10.03 -16.62 -1.19
C GLN A 54 -10.01 -15.11 -0.97
N SER A 55 -10.86 -14.65 -0.06
CA SER A 55 -10.48 -13.56 0.80
C SER A 55 -9.21 -14.06 1.47
N VAL A 56 -8.09 -13.77 0.82
CA VAL A 56 -6.81 -13.66 1.49
C VAL A 56 -7.12 -12.61 2.55
N TYR A 57 -7.54 -13.05 3.73
CA TYR A 57 -7.42 -12.26 4.93
C TYR A 57 -5.92 -12.03 5.00
N ALA A 58 -5.47 -10.89 4.47
CA ALA A 58 -4.16 -10.38 4.77
C ALA A 58 -4.11 -10.39 6.30
N GLU A 59 -3.26 -11.25 6.84
CA GLU A 59 -2.97 -11.29 8.26
C GLU A 59 -2.69 -9.84 8.64
N THR A 60 -3.59 -9.23 9.41
CA THR A 60 -3.51 -7.80 9.70
C THR A 60 -2.31 -7.68 10.61
N LYS A 61 -1.15 -7.37 10.02
CA LYS A 61 0.09 -7.17 10.74
C LYS A 61 -0.17 -5.99 11.66
N THR A 62 -0.54 -6.27 12.90
CA THR A 62 -0.80 -5.25 13.92
C THR A 62 0.49 -4.48 14.05
N ALA A 63 0.51 -3.23 13.58
CA ALA A 63 1.69 -2.40 13.64
C ALA A 63 2.08 -2.23 15.10
N THR A 64 3.33 -2.50 15.43
CA THR A 64 3.86 -2.29 16.79
C THR A 64 3.76 -0.80 17.11
N VAL A 65 3.15 -0.50 18.25
CA VAL A 65 2.98 0.87 18.76
C VAL A 65 3.99 1.12 19.87
N TYR A 66 4.65 2.27 19.81
CA TYR A 66 5.71 2.69 20.72
C TYR A 66 5.28 3.96 21.45
N THR A 67 5.46 3.97 22.77
CA THR A 67 5.25 5.16 23.61
C THR A 67 6.56 5.88 23.92
N LYS A 68 7.71 5.24 23.68
CA LYS A 68 9.06 5.78 23.85
C LYS A 68 10.02 5.11 22.86
N PHE A 69 11.11 5.80 22.57
CA PHE A 69 12.22 5.25 21.78
C PHE A 69 13.54 5.51 22.51
N SER A 70 14.46 4.57 22.44
CA SER A 70 15.86 4.78 22.81
C SER A 70 16.60 5.58 21.73
N ASP A 71 17.71 6.22 22.10
CA ASP A 71 18.53 6.99 21.17
C ASP A 71 18.98 6.14 19.97
N GLN A 72 19.35 4.88 20.22
CA GLN A 72 19.78 3.97 19.17
C GLN A 72 18.64 3.56 18.23
N GLU A 73 17.42 3.40 18.75
CA GLU A 73 16.24 3.14 17.91
C GLU A 73 15.98 4.33 16.99
N ILE A 74 16.02 5.56 17.51
CA ILE A 74 15.85 6.78 16.71
C ILE A 74 16.91 6.86 15.61
N ILE A 75 18.18 6.62 15.94
CA ILE A 75 19.29 6.63 14.96
C ILE A 75 19.05 5.57 13.87
N ASN A 76 18.68 4.35 14.25
CA ASN A 76 18.45 3.27 13.29
C ASN A 76 17.26 3.58 12.36
N ILE A 77 16.18 4.14 12.91
CA ILE A 77 15.00 4.57 12.16
C ILE A 77 15.38 5.70 11.20
N ALA A 78 16.12 6.71 11.66
CA ALA A 78 16.56 7.82 10.83
C ALA A 78 17.43 7.33 9.65
N LYS A 79 18.37 6.40 9.89
CA LYS A 79 19.20 5.80 8.83
C LYS A 79 18.39 5.03 7.79
N GLU A 80 17.33 4.34 8.19
CA GLU A 80 16.47 3.60 7.26
C GLU A 80 15.68 4.54 6.34
N TYR A 81 15.13 5.62 6.87
CA TYR A 81 14.29 6.56 6.13
C TYR A 81 15.10 7.64 5.39
N TYR A 82 16.33 7.87 5.82
CA TYR A 82 17.18 8.93 5.32
C TYR A 82 18.67 8.49 5.29
N PRO A 83 19.04 7.55 4.42
CA PRO A 83 20.36 6.86 4.49
C PRO A 83 21.57 7.74 4.13
N LYS A 84 21.35 8.93 3.59
CA LYS A 84 22.42 9.82 3.10
C LYS A 84 22.92 10.83 4.15
N VAL A 85 22.35 10.83 5.35
CA VAL A 85 22.75 11.79 6.39
C VAL A 85 23.72 11.21 7.38
N GLU A 86 24.54 12.09 7.93
CA GLU A 86 25.38 11.77 9.07
C GLU A 86 24.54 11.87 10.35
N LEU A 87 24.66 10.86 11.20
CA LEU A 87 23.94 10.77 12.48
C LEU A 87 24.94 10.48 13.58
N GLU A 88 24.94 11.33 14.60
CA GLU A 88 25.84 11.25 15.73
C GLU A 88 25.07 11.43 17.04
N LEU A 89 25.34 10.57 18.02
CA LEU A 89 24.88 10.76 19.39
C LEU A 89 25.88 11.68 20.09
N LEU A 90 25.52 12.93 20.33
CA LEU A 90 26.41 13.91 20.98
C LEU A 90 26.52 13.63 22.47
N GLU A 91 25.38 13.36 23.10
CA GLU A 91 25.24 12.97 24.49
C GLU A 91 23.93 12.20 24.65
N LYS A 92 23.72 11.60 25.82
CA LYS A 92 22.49 10.85 26.11
C LYS A 92 21.26 11.73 25.87
N GLY A 93 20.40 11.28 24.96
CA GLY A 93 19.18 12.00 24.59
C GLY A 93 19.38 13.20 23.67
N LEU A 94 20.58 13.43 23.10
CA LEU A 94 20.81 14.45 22.09
C LEU A 94 21.50 13.86 20.85
N ILE A 95 20.75 13.78 19.77
CA ILE A 95 21.21 13.24 18.49
C ILE A 95 21.35 14.38 17.49
N ARG A 96 22.47 14.44 16.79
CA ARG A 96 22.68 15.34 15.64
C ARG A 96 22.49 14.58 14.35
N LEU A 97 21.69 15.15 13.46
CA LEU A 97 21.47 14.72 12.08
C LEU A 97 21.97 15.84 11.17
N THR A 98 23.02 15.58 10.41
CA THR A 98 23.60 16.53 9.45
C THR A 98 23.12 16.20 8.04
N LEU A 99 22.37 17.13 7.45
CA LEU A 99 21.90 17.03 6.07
C LEU A 99 23.08 17.11 5.09
N ASP A 100 22.87 16.64 3.85
CA ASP A 100 23.84 16.77 2.75
C ASP A 100 24.17 18.23 2.41
N THR A 101 23.27 19.16 2.73
CA THR A 101 23.46 20.61 2.65
C THR A 101 24.33 21.19 3.79
N GLY A 102 24.76 20.36 4.75
CA GLY A 102 25.54 20.78 5.93
C GLY A 102 24.70 21.34 7.08
N ILE A 103 23.37 21.39 6.92
CA ILE A 103 22.45 21.86 7.96
C ILE A 103 22.35 20.81 9.08
N ASN A 104 22.45 21.26 10.32
CA ASN A 104 22.33 20.39 11.50
C ASN A 104 20.91 20.45 12.08
N ILE A 105 20.31 19.26 12.25
CA ILE A 105 19.07 19.04 12.98
C ILE A 105 19.42 18.30 14.26
N PHE A 106 18.92 18.78 15.38
CA PHE A 106 19.10 18.17 16.68
C PHE A 106 17.79 17.51 17.12
N ILE A 107 17.88 16.28 17.62
CA ILE A 107 16.75 15.52 18.16
C ILE A 107 17.00 15.34 19.65
N TYR A 108 16.10 15.89 20.46
CA TYR A 108 16.11 15.81 21.91
C TYR A 108 15.14 14.73 22.39
N ASN A 109 15.67 13.69 23.03
CA ASN A 109 14.99 12.48 23.49
C ASN A 109 15.06 12.32 25.02
N THR A 110 14.82 13.39 25.76
CA THR A 110 14.79 13.34 27.24
C THR A 110 13.48 13.90 27.81
N ARG A 111 12.52 14.25 26.96
CA ARG A 111 11.25 14.81 27.44
C ARG A 111 10.45 13.75 28.19
N GLU A 112 9.72 14.22 29.18
CA GLU A 112 8.74 13.41 29.88
C GLU A 112 7.75 12.78 28.88
N GLY A 113 7.29 11.56 29.20
CA GLY A 113 6.45 10.78 28.29
C GLY A 113 7.16 10.17 27.09
N GLY A 114 8.46 10.45 26.87
CA GLY A 114 9.22 9.98 25.70
C GLY A 114 8.95 10.77 24.42
N SER A 115 8.35 11.95 24.55
CA SER A 115 8.16 12.88 23.45
C SER A 115 9.50 13.38 22.91
N LEU A 116 9.54 13.74 21.63
CA LEU A 116 10.74 14.20 20.96
C LEU A 116 10.61 15.69 20.63
N SER A 117 11.73 16.40 20.66
CA SER A 117 11.83 17.75 20.09
C SER A 117 12.92 17.77 19.04
N PHE A 118 12.59 18.31 17.89
CA PHE A 118 13.47 18.50 16.76
C PHE A 118 13.75 19.97 16.63
N PHE A 119 15.01 20.36 16.52
CA PHE A 119 15.34 21.76 16.32
C PHE A 119 16.56 21.96 15.43
N SER A 120 16.59 23.09 14.75
CA SER A 120 17.75 23.61 14.04
C SER A 120 17.87 25.07 14.40
N TYR A 121 19.08 25.60 14.46
CA TYR A 121 19.30 27.01 14.70
C TYR A 121 20.21 27.59 13.64
N ARG A 122 20.05 28.90 13.39
CA ARG A 122 20.86 29.68 12.49
C ARG A 122 21.18 31.02 13.13
N THR A 123 22.45 31.39 13.09
CA THR A 123 22.93 32.73 13.43
C THR A 123 22.61 33.65 12.26
N GLU A 124 21.44 34.30 12.27
CA GLU A 124 21.01 35.22 11.22
C GLU A 124 20.18 36.36 11.79
N GLU A 125 20.68 37.58 11.63
CA GLU A 125 20.11 38.76 12.29
C GLU A 125 18.94 39.38 11.51
N ASP A 126 18.84 39.15 10.19
CA ASP A 126 18.01 39.98 9.30
C ASP A 126 16.56 39.50 9.10
N VAL A 127 16.16 38.35 9.64
CA VAL A 127 14.76 37.89 9.49
C VAL A 127 13.85 38.66 10.44
N THR A 128 12.92 39.44 9.88
CA THR A 128 11.99 40.27 10.66
C THR A 128 10.93 39.42 11.38
N LEU A 129 10.40 39.92 12.50
CA LEU A 129 9.28 39.27 13.20
C LEU A 129 8.05 39.09 12.29
N THR A 130 7.82 40.01 11.34
CA THR A 130 6.75 39.88 10.35
C THR A 130 6.91 38.63 9.49
N LYS A 131 8.12 38.37 8.98
CA LYS A 131 8.42 37.15 8.20
C LYS A 131 8.25 35.89 9.06
N ILE A 132 8.68 35.93 10.32
CA ILE A 132 8.52 34.81 11.26
C ILE A 132 7.04 34.50 11.51
N ASN A 133 6.23 35.54 11.74
CA ASN A 133 4.79 35.37 11.96
C ASN A 133 4.09 34.84 10.72
N GLN A 134 4.46 35.33 9.53
CA GLN A 134 3.96 34.80 8.26
C GLN A 134 4.31 33.32 8.11
N TRP A 135 5.56 32.93 8.37
CA TRP A 135 5.99 31.54 8.35
C TRP A 135 5.13 30.68 9.27
N ASN A 136 4.94 31.10 10.53
CA ASN A 136 4.15 30.35 11.51
C ASN A 136 2.66 30.27 11.15
N GLN A 137 2.13 31.23 10.38
CA GLN A 137 0.76 31.16 9.85
C GLN A 137 0.64 30.16 8.70
N GLU A 138 1.64 30.10 7.83
CA GLU A 138 1.64 29.26 6.63
C GLU A 138 2.09 27.82 6.88
N LYS A 139 3.02 27.60 7.82
CA LYS A 139 3.68 26.32 8.07
C LYS A 139 3.26 25.77 9.43
N ARG A 140 2.41 24.75 9.40
CA ARG A 140 1.80 24.18 10.62
C ARG A 140 2.67 23.16 11.36
N PHE A 141 3.72 22.64 10.71
CA PHE A 141 4.53 21.54 11.25
C PHE A 141 5.78 21.99 12.00
N LEU A 142 6.21 23.24 11.80
CA LEU A 142 7.44 23.79 12.37
C LEU A 142 7.18 25.22 12.84
N LYS A 143 7.63 25.52 14.04
CA LYS A 143 7.62 26.87 14.60
C LYS A 143 8.98 27.52 14.35
N LEU A 144 8.96 28.76 13.91
CA LEU A 144 10.13 29.62 13.81
C LEU A 144 10.03 30.69 14.92
N TYR A 145 11.14 30.93 15.62
CA TYR A 145 11.24 32.01 16.61
C TYR A 145 12.67 32.55 16.68
N LYS A 146 12.82 33.73 17.28
CA LYS A 146 14.13 34.31 17.62
C LYS A 146 14.42 34.15 19.10
N ASP A 147 15.67 33.86 19.43
CA ASP A 147 16.14 34.00 20.80
C ASP A 147 16.49 35.46 21.14
N LYS A 148 16.92 35.67 22.38
CA LYS A 148 17.35 36.99 22.89
C LYS A 148 18.56 37.57 22.16
N ASP A 149 19.36 36.73 21.52
CA ASP A 149 20.60 37.08 20.84
C ASP A 149 20.34 37.27 19.33
N GLY A 150 19.08 37.17 18.89
CA GLY A 150 18.66 37.36 17.51
C GLY A 150 18.77 36.11 16.64
N ASN A 151 19.22 34.97 17.18
CA ASN A 151 19.36 33.73 16.45
C ASN A 151 17.99 33.14 16.12
N LEU A 152 17.87 32.58 14.93
CA LEU A 152 16.67 31.89 14.48
C LEU A 152 16.69 30.45 14.95
N PHE A 153 15.59 30.02 15.54
CA PHE A 153 15.33 28.65 15.94
C PHE A 153 14.11 28.13 15.21
N LEU A 154 14.29 26.97 14.58
CA LEU A 154 13.21 26.17 14.03
C LEU A 154 12.97 24.98 14.94
N GLN A 155 11.71 24.72 15.29
CA GLN A 155 11.34 23.63 16.18
C GLN A 155 10.11 22.87 15.71
N ALA A 156 10.17 21.54 15.81
CA ALA A 156 9.03 20.65 15.73
C ALA A 156 9.01 19.75 16.96
N ASP A 157 7.82 19.51 17.50
CA ASP A 157 7.63 18.61 18.63
C ASP A 157 6.80 17.41 18.21
N LEU A 158 7.16 16.23 18.70
CA LEU A 158 6.44 14.99 18.45
C LEU A 158 5.99 14.37 19.77
N TYR A 159 4.68 14.26 19.93
CA TYR A 159 4.07 13.59 21.08
C TYR A 159 4.03 12.08 20.85
N VAL A 160 4.92 11.36 21.54
CA VAL A 160 5.09 9.90 21.39
C VAL A 160 4.23 9.12 22.40
N GLU A 161 3.92 9.73 23.54
CA GLU A 161 3.27 9.06 24.68
C GLU A 161 1.90 8.45 24.34
N ALA A 162 1.16 9.04 23.38
CA ALA A 162 -0.10 8.47 22.87
C ALA A 162 0.07 7.16 22.08
N GLY A 163 1.31 6.77 21.77
CA GLY A 163 1.61 5.64 20.91
C GLY A 163 1.75 6.06 19.45
N ILE A 164 2.91 5.80 18.86
CA ILE A 164 3.16 5.95 17.42
C ILE A 164 3.86 4.71 16.86
N THR A 165 3.78 4.50 15.55
CA THR A 165 4.54 3.43 14.90
C THR A 165 5.96 3.88 14.54
N LYS A 166 6.84 2.91 14.33
CA LYS A 166 8.20 3.16 13.80
C LYS A 166 8.14 3.93 12.48
N GLU A 167 7.20 3.55 11.61
CA GLU A 167 7.05 4.14 10.28
C GLU A 167 6.61 5.61 10.38
N TYR A 168 5.77 5.93 11.37
CA TYR A 168 5.36 7.30 11.63
C TYR A 168 6.55 8.16 12.09
N LEU A 169 7.36 7.65 13.03
CA LEU A 169 8.57 8.36 13.46
C LEU A 169 9.54 8.60 12.28
N GLY A 170 9.81 7.57 11.47
CA GLY A 170 10.67 7.71 10.28
C GLY A 170 10.14 8.74 9.27
N THR A 171 8.83 8.73 9.02
CA THR A 171 8.17 9.71 8.14
C THR A 171 8.26 11.11 8.73
N PHE A 172 8.05 11.27 10.03
CA PHE A 172 8.14 12.55 10.71
C PHE A 172 9.56 13.15 10.63
N ILE A 173 10.60 12.35 10.90
CA ILE A 173 12.00 12.76 10.76
C ILE A 173 12.28 13.26 9.35
N LYS A 174 11.83 12.50 8.33
CA LYS A 174 11.98 12.89 6.92
C LYS A 174 11.25 14.20 6.61
N THR A 175 10.03 14.38 7.11
CA THR A 175 9.24 15.60 6.91
C THR A 175 9.94 16.81 7.53
N VAL A 176 10.42 16.70 8.76
CA VAL A 176 11.18 17.77 9.45
C VAL A 176 12.43 18.14 8.65
N ALA A 177 13.20 17.15 8.21
CA ALA A 177 14.39 17.38 7.39
C ALA A 177 14.10 18.14 6.10
N ILE A 178 13.03 17.76 5.39
CA ILE A 178 12.60 18.43 4.15
C ILE A 178 12.26 19.90 4.41
N PHE A 179 11.44 20.19 5.42
CA PHE A 179 11.03 21.56 5.70
C PHE A 179 12.19 22.43 6.20
N ILE A 180 13.08 21.89 7.04
CA ILE A 180 14.29 22.59 7.47
C ILE A 180 15.14 22.93 6.26
N ASN A 181 15.34 21.97 5.34
CA ASN A 181 16.10 22.23 4.12
C ASN A 181 15.47 23.34 3.24
N TYR A 182 14.15 23.40 3.14
CA TYR A 182 13.45 24.48 2.40
C TYR A 182 13.60 25.86 3.05
N LEU A 183 13.66 25.94 4.38
CA LEU A 183 13.77 27.21 5.11
C LEU A 183 15.08 27.95 4.79
N PHE A 184 16.16 27.22 4.47
CA PHE A 184 17.45 27.84 4.13
C PHE A 184 17.46 28.57 2.78
N TYR A 185 16.36 28.53 2.02
CA TYR A 185 16.20 29.26 0.75
C TYR A 185 15.32 30.53 0.88
N ILE A 186 14.97 30.95 2.10
CA ILE A 186 14.14 32.15 2.40
C ILE A 186 15.01 33.22 3.08
#